data_AF-A0A095ZNA4-F1
#
_entry.id   AF-A0A095ZNA4-F1
#
_cell.length_a   1.000
_cell.length_b   1.000
_cell.length_c   1.000
_cell.angle_alpha   90.00
_cell.angle_beta   90.00
_cell.angle_gamma   90.00
#
_symmetry.space_group_name_H-M   'P 1'
#
loop_
_entity.id
_entity.type
_entity.pdbx_description
1 polymer ?
#
loop_
_entity_poly.entity_id
_entity_poly.type
_entity_poly.pdbx_seq_one_letter_code
_entity_poly.pdbx_strand_id
1 'polypeptide(L)'
;MTKIERDQETIRLMIDLYCRHHLRLNEVSEAYRQLGDYACERLQLCKFGEQKPACKDCSVHCYKPDMRQQIREVMRRAGPRMVFYALLATCRHLIQILCFSFKAGSIN
;
A
#
# COMPACT_ATOMS: atom_id res chain seq x y z
N MET A 1 12.05 -8.21 -6.24
CA MET A 1 10.98 -7.21 -6.20
C MET A 1 11.54 -5.86 -6.61
N THR A 2 11.04 -5.30 -7.70
CA THR A 2 11.46 -4.00 -8.25
C THR A 2 10.90 -2.84 -7.43
N LYS A 3 11.38 -1.61 -7.68
CA LYS A 3 10.78 -0.41 -7.10
C LYS A 3 9.34 -0.23 -7.59
N ILE A 4 9.08 -0.44 -8.87
CA ILE A 4 7.72 -0.31 -9.42
C ILE A 4 6.76 -1.30 -8.77
N GLU A 5 7.16 -2.57 -8.61
CA GLU A 5 6.36 -3.59 -7.91
C GLU A 5 6.04 -3.18 -6.47
N ARG A 6 7.04 -2.69 -5.72
CA ARG A 6 6.83 -2.17 -4.36
C ARG A 6 5.86 -1.00 -4.31
N ASP A 7 5.98 -0.07 -5.24
CA ASP A 7 5.10 1.11 -5.30
C ASP A 7 3.65 0.68 -5.64
N GLN A 8 3.47 -0.36 -6.48
CA GLN A 8 2.15 -0.94 -6.77
C GLN A 8 1.52 -1.63 -5.55
N GLU A 9 2.27 -2.48 -4.85
CA GLU A 9 1.82 -3.12 -3.61
C GLU A 9 1.44 -2.08 -2.55
N THR A 10 2.28 -1.05 -2.40
CA THR A 10 2.03 0.05 -1.46
C THR A 10 0.74 0.78 -1.79
N ILE A 11 0.48 1.11 -3.06
CA ILE A 11 -0.76 1.77 -3.47
C ILE A 11 -1.98 0.89 -3.18
N ARG A 12 -1.92 -0.41 -3.50
CA ARG A 12 -3.03 -1.33 -3.22
C ARG A 12 -3.33 -1.44 -1.73
N LEU A 13 -2.30 -1.54 -0.90
CA LEU A 13 -2.45 -1.55 0.56
C LEU A 13 -3.04 -0.24 1.07
N MET A 14 -2.56 0.91 0.57
CA MET A 14 -3.13 2.21 0.93
C MET A 14 -4.62 2.32 0.59
N ILE A 15 -5.04 1.81 -0.58
CA ILE A 15 -6.44 1.80 -1.00
C ILE A 15 -7.28 0.90 -0.09
N ASP A 16 -6.79 -0.30 0.24
CA ASP A 16 -7.49 -1.21 1.15
C ASP A 16 -7.68 -0.58 2.54
N LEU A 17 -6.61 -0.02 3.12
CA LEU A 17 -6.68 0.69 4.40
C LEU A 17 -7.64 1.88 4.36
N TYR A 18 -7.66 2.62 3.25
CA TYR A 18 -8.60 3.72 3.06
C TYR A 18 -10.04 3.22 3.06
N CYS A 19 -10.36 2.18 2.29
CA CYS A 19 -11.71 1.62 2.23
C CYS A 19 -12.17 1.13 3.61
N ARG A 20 -11.33 0.38 4.31
CA ARG A 20 -11.66 -0.20 5.63
C ARG A 20 -11.79 0.85 6.72
N HIS A 21 -10.85 1.78 6.81
CA HIS A 21 -10.76 2.67 7.97
C HIS A 21 -11.35 4.06 7.75
N HIS A 22 -11.38 4.56 6.51
CA HIS A 22 -11.97 5.87 6.21
C HIS A 22 -13.42 5.72 5.77
N LEU A 23 -13.70 4.83 4.83
CA LEU A 23 -15.06 4.61 4.31
C LEU A 23 -15.87 3.58 5.12
N ARG A 24 -15.22 2.83 6.02
CA ARG A 24 -15.84 1.78 6.84
C ARG A 24 -16.49 0.67 6.00
N LEU A 25 -15.89 0.37 4.85
CA LEU A 25 -16.31 -0.75 4.00
C LEU A 25 -15.59 -2.03 4.43
N ASN A 26 -16.28 -3.17 4.34
CA ASN A 26 -15.69 -4.47 4.62
C ASN A 26 -14.74 -4.94 3.52
N GLU A 27 -14.92 -4.43 2.30
CA GLU A 27 -14.14 -4.75 1.12
C GLU A 27 -13.86 -3.52 0.27
N VAL A 28 -12.88 -3.63 -0.63
CA VAL A 28 -12.57 -2.58 -1.60
C VAL A 28 -13.70 -2.52 -2.64
N SER A 29 -14.41 -1.39 -2.71
CA SER A 29 -15.46 -1.20 -3.73
C SER A 29 -14.87 -1.17 -5.14
N GLU A 30 -15.72 -1.40 -6.14
CA GLU A 30 -15.33 -1.40 -7.55
C GLU A 30 -14.62 -0.12 -7.99
N ALA A 31 -15.09 1.05 -7.58
CA ALA A 31 -14.47 2.33 -7.91
C ALA A 31 -13.01 2.43 -7.40
N TYR A 32 -12.74 1.91 -6.20
CA TYR A 32 -11.39 1.92 -5.62
C TYR A 32 -10.50 0.81 -6.18
N ARG A 33 -11.07 -0.31 -6.62
CA ARG A 33 -10.34 -1.31 -7.42
C ARG A 33 -9.85 -0.68 -8.72
N GLN A 34 -10.75 -0.02 -9.46
CA GLN A 34 -10.42 0.69 -10.70
C GLN A 34 -9.36 1.78 -10.50
N LEU A 35 -9.45 2.55 -9.41
CA LEU A 35 -8.42 3.53 -9.05
C LEU A 35 -7.04 2.87 -8.83
N GLY A 36 -7.02 1.71 -8.16
CA GLY A 36 -5.79 0.94 -7.91
C GLY A 36 -5.20 0.37 -9.19
N ASP A 37 -6.02 -0.20 -10.06
CA ASP A 37 -5.57 -0.77 -11.34
C ASP A 37 -5.06 0.32 -12.27
N TYR A 38 -5.77 1.45 -12.35
CA TYR A 38 -5.29 2.65 -13.05
C TYR A 38 -3.92 3.09 -12.52
N ALA A 39 -3.77 3.19 -11.19
CA ALA A 39 -2.51 3.59 -10.58
C ALA A 39 -1.36 2.60 -10.91
N CYS A 40 -1.63 1.31 -10.89
CA CYS A 40 -0.69 0.25 -11.23
C CYS A 40 -0.26 0.32 -12.70
N GLU A 41 -1.20 0.55 -13.62
CA GLU A 41 -0.91 0.75 -15.05
C GLU A 41 0.01 1.96 -15.26
N ARG A 42 -0.28 3.10 -14.60
CA ARG A 42 0.57 4.30 -14.70
C ARG A 42 1.98 4.08 -14.14
N LEU A 43 2.13 3.19 -13.16
CA LEU A 43 3.43 2.81 -12.61
C LEU A 43 4.21 1.92 -13.60
N GLN A 44 3.57 0.93 -14.23
CA GLN A 44 4.21 0.08 -15.25
C GLN A 44 4.70 0.88 -16.45
N LEU A 45 3.90 1.85 -16.90
CA LEU A 45 4.24 2.72 -18.02
C LEU A 45 5.08 3.94 -17.61
N CYS A 46 5.68 3.93 -16.42
CA CYS A 46 6.43 5.08 -15.94
C CYS A 46 7.71 5.28 -16.77
N LYS A 47 7.84 6.44 -17.42
CA LYS A 47 9.04 6.80 -18.19
C LYS A 47 10.35 6.79 -17.40
N PHE A 48 10.28 6.91 -16.07
CA PHE A 48 11.44 6.89 -15.18
C PHE A 48 11.76 5.48 -14.68
N GLY A 49 10.85 4.52 -14.87
CA GLY A 49 10.99 3.13 -14.41
C GLY A 49 11.48 3.05 -12.96
N GLU A 50 12.54 2.27 -12.76
CA GLU A 50 13.16 2.02 -11.45
C GLU A 50 13.81 3.25 -10.81
N GLN A 51 14.09 4.30 -11.58
CA GLN A 51 14.65 5.57 -11.09
C GLN A 51 13.56 6.59 -10.75
N LYS A 52 12.29 6.18 -10.76
CA LYS A 52 11.14 7.03 -10.46
C LYS A 52 11.26 7.69 -9.07
N PRO A 53 11.10 9.03 -8.96
CA PRO A 53 10.95 9.69 -7.67
C PRO A 53 9.55 9.44 -7.08
N ALA A 54 9.36 9.78 -5.82
CA ALA A 54 8.03 9.72 -5.20
C ALA A 54 6.99 10.50 -6.04
N CYS A 55 5.75 10.00 -6.14
CA CYS A 55 4.72 10.61 -7.00
C CYS A 55 4.45 12.09 -6.68
N LYS A 56 4.62 12.52 -5.43
CA LYS A 56 4.46 13.92 -5.01
C LYS A 56 5.55 14.84 -5.57
N ASP A 57 6.74 14.31 -5.81
CA ASP A 57 7.94 15.03 -6.28
C ASP A 57 8.21 14.79 -7.77
N CYS A 58 7.27 14.13 -8.46
CA CYS A 58 7.44 13.75 -9.85
C CYS A 58 7.23 14.95 -10.77
N SER A 59 8.18 15.19 -11.67
CA SER A 59 8.14 16.30 -12.63
C SER A 59 7.12 16.14 -13.75
N VAL A 60 6.48 14.97 -13.89
CA VAL A 60 5.43 14.74 -14.89
C VAL A 60 4.06 14.57 -14.27
N HIS A 61 3.04 15.04 -15.00
CA HIS A 61 1.65 14.81 -14.68
C HIS A 61 1.12 13.62 -15.47
N CYS A 62 1.34 12.41 -14.93
CA CYS A 62 0.87 11.20 -15.59
C CYS A 62 -0.58 10.82 -15.22
N TYR A 63 -1.16 11.36 -14.14
CA TYR A 63 -2.53 11.03 -13.73
C TYR A 63 -3.53 11.99 -14.35
N LYS A 64 -4.71 11.47 -14.73
CA LYS A 64 -5.87 12.31 -15.04
C LYS A 64 -6.26 13.14 -13.79
N PRO A 65 -6.77 14.38 -13.95
CA PRO A 65 -7.00 15.28 -12.82
C PRO A 65 -7.90 14.71 -11.72
N ASP A 66 -8.98 14.04 -12.11
CA ASP A 66 -9.94 13.34 -11.24
C ASP A 66 -9.27 12.20 -10.46
N MET A 67 -8.61 11.28 -11.15
CA MET A 67 -7.88 10.16 -10.55
C MET A 67 -6.76 10.64 -9.62
N ARG A 68 -6.10 11.75 -9.98
CA ARG A 68 -5.04 12.38 -9.18
C ARG A 68 -5.59 12.92 -7.86
N GLN A 69 -6.78 13.52 -7.87
CA GLN A 69 -7.41 14.01 -6.65
C GLN A 69 -7.80 12.84 -5.73
N GLN A 70 -8.42 11.80 -6.29
CA GLN A 70 -8.82 10.62 -5.52
C GLN A 70 -7.62 9.92 -4.88
N ILE A 71 -6.56 9.64 -5.64
CA ILE A 71 -5.40 8.93 -5.08
C ILE A 71 -4.67 9.78 -4.03
N ARG A 72 -4.67 11.11 -4.16
CA ARG A 72 -4.10 12.00 -3.13
C ARG A 72 -4.88 11.93 -1.83
N GLU A 73 -6.20 11.85 -1.88
CA GLU A 73 -7.01 11.67 -0.68
C GLU A 73 -6.72 10.32 -0.02
N VAL A 74 -6.61 9.25 -0.82
CA VAL A 74 -6.18 7.93 -0.35
C VAL A 74 -4.82 8.02 0.34
N MET A 75 -3.80 8.56 -0.34
CA MET A 75 -2.44 8.69 0.22
C MET A 75 -2.42 9.51 1.52
N ARG A 76 -3.18 10.62 1.58
CA ARG A 76 -3.26 11.50 2.76
C ARG A 76 -3.85 10.79 3.97
N ARG A 77 -4.91 10.01 3.78
CA ARG A 77 -5.61 9.33 4.86
C ARG A 77 -4.98 7.99 5.24
N ALA A 78 -4.46 7.25 4.26
CA ALA A 78 -3.83 5.94 4.49
C ALA A 78 -2.37 6.05 4.94
N GLY A 79 -1.63 7.08 4.49
CA GLY A 79 -0.20 7.26 4.76
C GLY A 79 0.18 7.14 6.24
N PRO A 80 -0.42 7.91 7.16
CA PRO A 80 -0.13 7.79 8.59
C PRO A 80 -0.45 6.40 9.16
N ARG A 81 -1.47 5.71 8.62
CA ARG A 81 -1.90 4.38 9.08
C ARG A 81 -0.94 3.27 8.65
N MET A 82 -0.23 3.44 7.54
CA MET A 82 0.79 2.49 7.09
C MET A 82 1.87 2.26 8.14
N VAL A 83 2.27 3.32 8.87
CA VAL A 83 3.28 3.23 9.94
C VAL A 83 2.78 2.32 11.07
N PHE A 84 1.55 2.56 11.54
CA PHE A 84 0.93 1.72 12.57
C PHE A 84 0.71 0.28 12.09
N TYR A 85 0.27 0.11 10.85
CA TYR A 85 0.06 -1.22 10.26
C TYR A 85 1.37 -2.02 10.22
N ALA A 86 2.47 -1.40 9.78
CA ALA A 86 3.78 -2.05 9.75
C ALA A 86 4.25 -2.49 11.15
N LEU A 87 4.12 -1.60 12.15
CA LEU A 87 4.49 -1.94 13.53
C LEU A 87 3.67 -3.11 14.09
N LEU A 88 2.35 -3.09 13.90
CA LEU A 88 1.47 -4.17 14.34
C LEU A 88 1.78 -5.50 13.62
N ALA A 89 2.04 -5.44 12.31
CA ALA A 89 2.44 -6.61 11.53
C ALA A 89 3.75 -7.22 12.05
N THR A 90 4.75 -6.38 12.35
CA THR A 90 6.02 -6.81 12.96
C THR A 90 5.80 -7.43 14.34
N CYS A 91 5.03 -6.79 15.23
CA CYS A 91 4.72 -7.34 16.56
C CYS A 91 4.03 -8.70 16.46
N ARG A 92 3.03 -8.84 15.56
CA ARG A 92 2.35 -10.12 15.32
C ARG A 92 3.32 -11.19 14.84
N HIS A 93 4.21 -10.84 13.92
CA HIS A 93 5.22 -11.78 13.42
C HIS A 93 6.19 -12.20 14.52
N LEU A 94 6.68 -11.27 15.35
CA LEU A 94 7.54 -11.59 16.49
C LEU A 94 6.86 -12.52 17.49
N ILE A 95 5.59 -12.27 17.83
CA ILE A 95 4.81 -13.17 18.71
C ILE A 95 4.70 -14.56 18.07
N GLN A 96 4.42 -14.65 16.77
CA GLN A 96 4.35 -15.93 16.06
C GLN A 96 5.69 -16.69 16.13
N ILE A 97 6.82 -16.02 15.88
CA ILE A 97 8.15 -16.63 15.97
C ILE A 97 8.41 -17.10 17.41
N LEU A 98 8.19 -16.24 18.40
CA LEU A 98 8.47 -16.53 19.81
C LEU A 98 7.60 -17.68 20.33
N CYS A 99 6.31 -17.72 19.98
CA CYS A 99 5.43 -18.85 20.29
C CYS A 99 5.89 -20.15 19.62
N PHE A 100 6.47 -20.09 18.42
CA PHE A 100 7.06 -21.27 17.76
C PHE A 100 8.33 -21.75 18.45
N SER A 101 9.23 -20.85 18.82
CA SER A 101 10.46 -21.18 19.55
C SER A 101 10.17 -21.79 20.93
N PHE A 102 9.14 -21.31 21.63
CA PHE A 102 8.73 -21.88 22.92
C PHE A 102 8.12 -23.29 22.80
N LYS A 103 7.42 -23.57 21.68
CA LYS A 103 6.83 -24.90 21.43
C LYS A 103 7.90 -25.94 21.03
N ALA A 104 9.01 -25.52 20.41
CA ALA A 104 10.14 -26.38 20.09
C ALA A 104 11.01 -26.74 21.32
N GLY A 105 10.97 -25.95 22.40
CA GLY A 105 11.69 -26.22 23.65
C GLY A 105 10.97 -27.15 24.64
N SER A 106 9.75 -27.61 24.33
CA SER A 106 8.96 -28.52 25.18
C SER A 106 8.90 -29.96 24.63
N ILE A 107 9.69 -30.26 23.60
CA ILE A 107 9.94 -31.61 23.09
C ILE A 107 11.46 -31.86 23.23
N ASN A 108 11.93 -31.96 24.46
CA ASN A 108 13.13 -32.72 24.83
C ASN A 108 13.02 -33.09 26.30
#